data_AF-A0A017HLS9-F1
#
_entry.id   AF-A0A017HLS9-F1
#
_cell.length_a   1.000
_cell.length_b   1.000
_cell.length_c   1.000
_cell.angle_alpha   90.00
_cell.angle_beta   90.00
_cell.angle_gamma   90.00
#
_symmetry.space_group_name_H-M   'P 1'
#
loop_
_entity.id
_entity.type
_entity.pdbx_description
1 polymer ?
#
loop_
_entity_poly.entity_id
_entity_poly.type
_entity_poly.pdbx_seq_one_letter_code
_entity_poly.pdbx_strand_id
1 'polypeptide(L)' 'MDATVDIATGPVGEATVRLLLHVALPGLTAWAAQDLLARAHHACPYTHISHDAVDVVLRAA' A
#
# COMPACT_ATOMS: atom_id res chain seq x y z
N MET A 1 3.85 10.70 7.21
CA MET A 1 3.24 9.65 6.38
C MET A 1 3.18 10.22 4.98
N ASP A 2 3.76 9.51 4.03
CA ASP A 2 3.88 9.92 2.64
C ASP A 2 3.52 8.74 1.73
N ALA A 3 3.16 9.06 0.49
CA ALA A 3 2.78 8.08 -0.50
C ALA A 3 3.41 8.44 -1.84
N THR A 4 3.88 7.43 -2.56
CA THR A 4 4.32 7.52 -3.95
C THR A 4 3.39 6.67 -4.81
N VAL A 5 2.98 7.23 -5.94
CA VAL A 5 2.07 6.59 -6.91
C VAL A 5 2.81 6.47 -8.22
N ASP A 6 3.04 5.25 -8.66
CA ASP A 6 3.58 4.93 -9.98
C ASP A 6 2.46 4.40 -10.87
N ILE A 7 2.42 4.86 -12.12
CA ILE A 7 1.46 4.39 -13.12
C ILE A 7 2.26 3.73 -14.24
N ALA A 8 1.98 2.46 -14.52
CA ALA A 8 2.56 1.71 -15.60
C ALA A 8 1.49 1.31 -16.63
N THR A 9 1.90 1.07 -17.86
CA THR A 9 1.03 0.55 -18.91
C THR A 9 1.20 -0.96 -19.02
N GLY A 10 0.09 -1.70 -19.02
CA GLY A 10 0.03 -3.13 -19.26
C GLY A 10 -0.15 -3.46 -20.75
N PRO A 11 -0.43 -4.73 -21.10
CA PRO A 11 -0.80 -5.11 -22.46
C PRO A 11 -1.98 -4.27 -23.00
N VAL A 12 -2.06 -4.16 -24.33
CA VAL A 12 -2.89 -3.20 -25.09
C VAL A 12 -4.19 -2.77 -24.37
N GLY A 13 -4.22 -1.50 -23.95
CA GLY A 13 -5.41 -0.86 -23.36
C GLY A 13 -5.48 -0.87 -21.83
N GLU A 14 -4.57 -1.58 -21.15
CA GLU A 14 -4.53 -1.67 -19.69
C GLU A 14 -3.52 -0.69 -19.06
N ALA A 15 -3.90 -0.10 -17.93
CA ALA A 15 -3.00 0.65 -17.06
C ALA A 15 -2.96 -0.03 -15.69
N THR A 16 -1.77 -0.27 -15.17
CA THR A 16 -1.53 -0.77 -13.82
C THR A 16 -1.05 0.39 -12.95
N VAL A 17 -1.48 0.42 -11.71
CA VAL A 17 -1.04 1.43 -10.75
C VAL A 17 -0.29 0.72 -9.64
N ARG A 18 0.83 1.26 -9.20
CA ARG A 18 1.54 0.81 -8.01
C ARG A 18 1.52 1.93 -6.99
N LEU A 19 1.08 1.61 -5.78
CA LEU A 19 1.10 2.53 -4.65
C LEU A 19 2.14 2.07 -3.62
N LEU A 20 3.06 2.95 -3.26
CA LEU A 20 3.97 2.75 -2.15
C LEU A 20 3.59 3.71 -1.03
N LEU A 21 3.23 3.18 0.13
CA LEU A 21 2.93 3.97 1.33
C LEU A 21 4.07 3.82 2.34
N HIS A 22 4.66 4.95 2.71
CA HIS A 22 5.63 5.05 3.79
C HIS A 22 4.94 5.56 5.05
N VAL A 23 4.98 4.72 6.09
CA VAL A 23 4.27 4.99 7.34
C VAL A 23 5.24 4.95 8.50
N ALA A 24 5.52 6.11 9.08
CA ALA A 24 6.27 6.20 10.32
C ALA A 24 5.31 6.06 11.52
N LEU A 25 5.57 5.06 12.37
CA LEU A 25 4.78 4.79 13.57
C LEU A 25 5.69 4.83 14.81
N PRO A 26 6.09 6.04 15.25
CA PRO A 26 7.01 6.19 16.38
C PRO A 26 6.40 5.59 17.65
N GLY A 27 7.22 4.88 18.41
CA GLY A 27 6.81 4.21 19.65
C GLY A 27 6.30 2.78 19.44
N LEU A 28 6.24 2.28 18.20
CA LEU A 28 6.00 0.86 17.92
C LEU A 28 7.29 0.17 17.51
N THR A 29 7.40 -1.11 17.85
CA THR A 29 8.43 -1.97 17.27
C THR A 29 8.10 -2.23 15.80
N ALA A 30 9.11 -2.54 14.99
CA ALA A 30 8.92 -2.83 13.57
C ALA A 30 7.87 -3.94 13.33
N TRP A 31 7.88 -4.99 14.17
CA TRP A 31 6.90 -6.06 14.11
C TRP A 31 5.46 -5.58 14.41
N ALA A 32 5.28 -4.81 15.49
CA ALA A 32 3.96 -4.28 15.85
C ALA A 32 3.43 -3.27 14.83
N ALA A 33 4.32 -2.46 14.24
CA ALA A 33 3.99 -1.55 13.15
C ALA A 33 3.55 -2.32 11.91
N GLN A 34 4.27 -3.38 11.52
CA GLN A 34 3.93 -4.20 10.36
C GLN A 34 2.60 -4.93 10.52
N ASP A 35 2.35 -5.48 11.70
CA ASP A 35 1.11 -6.17 12.06
C ASP A 35 -0.10 -5.21 12.09
N LEU A 36 0.09 -4.00 12.63
CA LEU A 36 -0.93 -2.95 12.57
C LEU A 36 -1.23 -2.52 11.13
N LEU A 37 -0.19 -2.34 10.31
CA LEU A 37 -0.33 -1.98 8.90
C LEU A 37 -1.06 -3.06 8.11
N ALA A 38 -0.79 -4.35 8.35
CA ALA A 38 -1.48 -5.46 7.71
C ALA A 38 -2.98 -5.46 8.03
N ARG A 39 -3.37 -5.23 9.30
CA ARG A 39 -4.77 -5.10 9.69
C ARG A 39 -5.44 -3.88 9.07
N ALA A 40 -4.76 -2.74 9.07
CA ALA A 40 -5.28 -1.51 8.49
C ALA A 40 -5.50 -1.65 6.98
N HIS A 41 -4.61 -2.36 6.28
CA HIS A 41 -4.73 -2.65 4.86
C HIS A 41 -6.02 -3.41 4.52
N HIS A 42 -6.36 -4.44 5.31
CA HIS A 42 -7.59 -5.21 5.13
C HIS A 42 -8.86 -4.38 5.35
N ALA A 43 -8.83 -3.44 6.30
CA ALA A 43 -9.95 -2.55 6.61
C ALA A 43 -10.04 -1.33 5.68
N CYS A 44 -9.01 -1.06 4.87
CA CYS A 44 -8.96 0.13 4.01
C CYS A 44 -9.93 -0.02 2.83
N PRO A 45 -10.90 0.90 2.65
CA PRO A 45 -11.87 0.81 1.56
C PRO A 45 -11.19 0.88 0.18
N TYR A 46 -10.06 1.58 0.06
CA TYR A 46 -9.33 1.73 -1.20
C TYR A 46 -8.58 0.47 -1.62
N THR A 47 -8.01 -0.25 -0.65
CA THR A 47 -7.37 -1.55 -0.91
C THR A 47 -8.38 -2.61 -1.33
N HIS A 48 -9.58 -2.56 -0.75
CA HIS A 48 -10.63 -3.54 -1.04
C HIS A 48 -11.16 -3.44 -2.47
N ILE A 49 -11.13 -2.23 -3.06
CA ILE A 49 -11.62 -1.93 -4.41
C ILE A 49 -10.54 -2.23 -5.48
N SER A 50 -9.27 -2.29 -5.10
CA SER A 50 -8.15 -2.34 -6.04
C SER A 50 -7.62 -3.74 -6.38
N HIS A 51 -8.43 -4.78 -6.13
CA HIS A 51 -8.01 -6.18 -5.92
C HIS A 51 -7.15 -6.82 -7.04
N ASP A 52 -7.13 -6.29 -8.27
CA ASP A 52 -6.30 -6.81 -9.37
C ASP A 52 -5.43 -5.77 -10.11
N ALA A 53 -5.60 -4.47 -9.81
CA ALA A 53 -4.96 -3.39 -10.59
C ALA A 53 -3.96 -2.54 -9.80
N VAL A 54 -3.90 -2.72 -8.47
CA VAL A 54 -3.01 -1.91 -7.61
C VAL A 54 -2.15 -2.77 -6.68
N ASP A 55 -0.84 -2.70 -6.88
CA ASP A 55 0.14 -3.26 -5.95
C ASP A 55 0.43 -2.24 -4.83
N VAL A 56 0.12 -2.59 -3.59
CA VAL A 56 0.28 -1.71 -2.42
C VAL A 56 1.38 -2.26 -1.51
N VAL A 57 2.47 -1.50 -1.40
CA VAL A 57 3.59 -1.85 -0.52
C VAL A 57 3.58 -0.95 0.71
N LEU A 58 3.56 -1.56 1.90
CA LEU A 58 3.58 -0.86 3.19
C LEU A 58 4.95 -1.04 3.85
N ARG A 59 5.58 0.08 4.22
CA ARG A 59 6.84 0.10 4.95
C ARG A 59 6.71 0.89 6.25
N ALA A 60 6.96 0.21 7.36
CA ALA A 60 7.24 0.85 8.64
C ALA A 60 8.71 1.30 8.67
N ALA A 61 8.95 2.58 9.00
CA ALA A 61 10.28 3.15 9.23
C ALA A 61 10.59 3.22 10.73
#